data_AF-T0SLL1-F1
#
_entry.id   AF-T0SLL1-F1
#
_cell.length_a   1.000
_cell.length_b   1.000
_cell.length_c   1.000
_cell.angle_alpha   90.00
_cell.angle_beta   90.00
_cell.angle_gamma   90.00
#
_symmetry.space_group_name_H-M   'P 1'
#
loop_
_entity.id
_entity.type
_entity.pdbx_description
1 polymer ?
#
loop_
_entity_poly.entity_id
_entity_poly.type
_entity_poly.pdbx_seq_one_letter_code
_entity_poly.pdbx_strand_id
1 'polypeptide(L)'
;MNNRGQGTVEYILLLVVLASLVNFIIKSSVMSNFIGSGNGLYDQMARSIEFSYRYGHNGSVDDFSNNYNDIELHSYRNENGKSRFFGPTSTYDQ
;
A
#
# COMPACT_ATOMS: atom_id res chain seq x y z
N MET A 1 40.27 34.82 18.96
CA MET A 1 40.52 33.45 18.46
C MET A 1 39.26 32.93 17.78
N ASN A 2 39.42 32.32 16.62
CA ASN A 2 38.42 32.20 15.56
C ASN A 2 37.59 30.91 15.74
N ASN A 3 36.58 30.92 16.61
CA ASN A 3 35.79 29.73 16.99
C ASN A 3 34.66 29.35 16.01
N ARG A 4 34.53 30.07 14.87
CA ARG A 4 33.40 29.85 13.94
C ARG A 4 33.53 28.58 13.09
N GLY A 5 34.76 28.13 12.80
CA GLY A 5 34.99 26.91 12.01
C GLY A 5 34.86 25.61 12.80
N GLN A 6 35.15 25.63 14.11
CA GLN A 6 35.16 24.43 14.95
C GLN A 6 33.74 23.87 15.16
N GLY A 7 32.74 24.74 15.35
CA GLY A 7 31.35 24.31 15.47
C GLY A 7 30.76 23.77 14.16
N THR A 8 31.12 24.35 13.00
CA THR A 8 30.61 23.87 11.70
C THR A 8 31.10 22.46 11.36
N VAL A 9 32.36 22.15 11.66
CA VAL A 9 32.94 20.82 11.42
C VAL A 9 32.28 19.76 12.31
N GLU A 10 31.94 20.11 13.56
CA GLU A 10 31.24 19.23 14.50
C GLU A 10 29.86 18.82 13.97
N TYR A 11 29.07 19.77 13.47
CA TYR A 11 27.76 19.48 12.88
C TYR A 11 27.86 18.67 11.58
N ILE A 12 28.88 18.88 10.76
CA ILE A 12 29.12 18.07 9.56
C ILE A 12 29.47 16.62 9.94
N LEU A 13 30.34 16.43 10.93
CA LEU A 13 30.66 15.09 11.44
C LEU A 13 29.43 14.38 12.01
N LEU A 14 28.63 15.09 12.79
CA LEU A 14 27.38 14.56 13.33
C LEU A 14 26.38 14.20 12.23
N LEU A 15 26.29 15.02 11.17
CA LEU A 15 25.48 14.73 9.99
C LEU A 15 25.97 13.47 9.27
N VAL A 16 27.28 13.30 9.10
CA VAL A 16 27.87 12.11 8.45
C VAL A 16 27.58 10.85 9.26
N VAL A 17 27.68 10.92 10.60
CA VAL A 17 27.34 9.80 11.49
C VAL A 17 25.84 9.48 11.42
N LEU A 18 24.97 10.48 11.43
CA LEU A 18 23.53 10.28 11.25
C LEU A 18 23.21 9.65 9.89
N ALA A 19 23.80 10.17 8.82
CA ALA A 19 23.59 9.66 7.47
C ALA A 19 24.09 8.21 7.31
N SER A 20 25.21 7.85 7.95
CA SER A 20 25.72 6.47 7.91
C SER A 20 24.80 5.52 8.68
N LEU A 21 24.26 5.96 9.81
CA LEU A 21 23.33 5.18 10.63
C LEU A 21 21.98 4.98 9.91
N VAL A 22 21.45 6.02 9.27
CA VAL A 22 20.25 5.92 8.41
C VAL A 22 20.48 4.96 7.25
N ASN A 23 21.62 5.07 6.55
CA ASN A 23 21.97 4.15 5.46
C ASN A 23 22.06 2.69 5.94
N PHE A 24 22.63 2.46 7.13
CA PHE A 24 22.70 1.14 7.73
C PHE A 24 21.31 0.56 7.98
N ILE A 25 20.39 1.37 8.52
CA ILE A 25 19.00 0.96 8.77
C ILE A 25 18.28 0.63 7.45
N ILE A 26 18.39 1.48 6.43
CA ILE A 26 17.72 1.27 5.14
C ILE A 26 18.22 -0.02 4.45
N LYS A 27 19.53 -0.31 4.55
CA LYS A 27 20.12 -1.53 3.99
C LYS A 27 19.85 -2.80 4.80
N SER A 28 19.28 -2.68 6.00
CA SER A 28 18.89 -3.84 6.80
C SER A 28 17.84 -4.68 6.05
N SER A 29 17.99 -6.01 6.12
CA SER A 29 17.00 -6.94 5.58
C SER A 29 15.61 -6.74 6.19
N VAL A 30 15.53 -6.28 7.44
CA VAL A 30 14.26 -5.96 8.12
C VAL A 30 13.54 -4.81 7.43
N MET A 31 14.25 -3.71 7.15
CA MET A 31 13.68 -2.53 6.50
C MET A 31 13.37 -2.81 5.02
N SER A 32 14.25 -3.57 4.35
CA SER A 32 14.03 -4.02 2.97
C SER A 32 12.80 -4.93 2.86
N ASN A 33 12.50 -5.77 3.85
CA ASN A 33 11.29 -6.60 3.82
C ASN A 33 10.03 -5.81 4.19
N PHE A 34 10.17 -4.78 5.03
CA PHE A 34 9.05 -3.91 5.40
C PHE A 34 8.63 -2.99 4.25
N ILE A 35 9.60 -2.42 3.54
CA ILE A 35 9.37 -1.43 2.46
C ILE A 35 9.44 -2.06 1.07
N GLY A 36 10.30 -3.05 0.86
CA GLY A 36 10.65 -3.58 -0.45
C GLY A 36 9.61 -4.49 -1.09
N SER A 37 9.91 -4.87 -2.34
CA SER A 37 9.01 -5.55 -3.27
C SER A 37 8.69 -6.99 -2.84
N GLY A 38 7.38 -7.27 -2.72
CA GLY A 38 6.82 -8.57 -2.38
C GLY A 38 6.23 -8.59 -0.97
N ASN A 39 4.92 -8.33 -0.85
CA ASN A 39 4.16 -8.27 0.41
C ASN A 39 4.55 -7.16 1.42
N GLY A 40 5.46 -6.25 1.05
CA GLY A 40 5.81 -5.07 1.84
C GLY A 40 4.69 -4.02 1.90
N LEU A 41 4.91 -2.96 2.67
CA LEU A 41 3.96 -1.89 2.94
C LEU A 41 3.37 -1.27 1.67
N TYR A 42 4.18 -0.99 0.65
CA TYR A 42 3.69 -0.40 -0.59
C TYR A 42 2.78 -1.33 -1.40
N ASP A 43 3.08 -2.62 -1.40
CA ASP A 43 2.26 -3.63 -2.08
C ASP A 43 0.90 -3.76 -1.37
N GLN A 44 0.90 -3.77 -0.03
CA GLN A 44 -0.35 -3.78 0.76
C GLN A 44 -1.18 -2.51 0.54
N MET A 45 -0.54 -1.33 0.50
CA MET A 45 -1.23 -0.07 0.22
C MET A 45 -1.79 -0.05 -1.21
N ALA A 46 -1.01 -0.48 -2.20
CA ALA A 46 -1.44 -0.55 -3.59
C ALA A 46 -2.65 -1.50 -3.75
N ARG A 47 -2.57 -2.71 -3.18
CA ARG A 47 -3.68 -3.66 -3.18
C ARG A 47 -4.93 -3.11 -2.49
N SER A 48 -4.76 -2.40 -1.38
CA SER A 48 -5.88 -1.79 -0.68
C SER A 48 -6.53 -0.65 -1.48
N ILE A 49 -5.75 0.20 -2.13
CA ILE A 49 -6.26 1.25 -3.02
C ILE A 49 -6.99 0.63 -4.21
N GLU A 50 -6.38 -0.39 -4.84
CA GLU A 50 -6.98 -1.11 -5.96
C GLU A 50 -8.31 -1.77 -5.55
N PHE A 51 -8.33 -2.44 -4.41
CA PHE A 51 -9.53 -3.06 -3.85
C PHE A 51 -10.62 -2.01 -3.60
N SER A 52 -10.30 -0.94 -2.89
CA SER A 52 -11.28 0.12 -2.58
C SER A 52 -11.79 0.81 -3.84
N TYR A 53 -10.96 0.96 -4.87
CA TYR A 53 -11.38 1.48 -6.16
C TYR A 53 -12.38 0.55 -6.87
N ARG A 54 -12.15 -0.77 -6.82
CA ARG A 54 -13.03 -1.78 -7.44
C ARG A 54 -14.34 -1.99 -6.67
N TYR A 55 -14.27 -2.06 -5.34
CA TYR A 55 -15.37 -2.51 -4.49
C TYR A 55 -16.05 -1.41 -3.67
N GLY A 56 -15.52 -0.19 -3.67
CA GLY A 56 -16.14 0.95 -3.00
C GLY A 56 -16.17 0.85 -1.47
N HIS A 57 -15.50 -0.16 -0.89
CA HIS A 57 -15.31 -0.35 0.55
C HIS A 57 -13.87 -0.80 0.83
N ASN A 58 -13.44 -0.69 2.08
CA ASN A 58 -12.09 -1.05 2.47
C ASN A 58 -11.87 -2.57 2.44
N GLY A 59 -10.72 -3.00 1.93
CA GLY A 59 -10.25 -4.38 1.87
C GLY A 59 -8.88 -4.46 1.21
N SER A 60 -8.34 -5.67 1.07
CA SER A 60 -7.00 -5.90 0.49
C SER A 60 -6.83 -7.27 -0.19
N VAL A 61 -7.85 -8.13 -0.09
CA VAL A 61 -7.85 -9.48 -0.66
C VAL A 61 -9.05 -9.58 -1.59
N ASP A 62 -8.77 -9.92 -2.83
CA ASP A 62 -9.80 -10.17 -3.84
C ASP A 62 -10.37 -11.58 -3.60
N ASP A 63 -11.31 -11.70 -2.65
CA ASP A 63 -12.01 -12.96 -2.36
C ASP A 63 -13.23 -13.14 -3.29
N PHE A 64 -13.14 -12.58 -4.51
CA PHE A 64 -14.17 -12.74 -5.52
C PHE A 64 -14.18 -14.19 -5.98
N SER A 65 -14.85 -15.04 -5.21
CA SER A 65 -15.23 -16.37 -5.66
C SER A 65 -16.00 -16.17 -6.97
N ASN A 66 -15.62 -16.86 -8.04
CA ASN A 66 -16.28 -16.86 -9.36
C ASN A 66 -17.70 -17.49 -9.29
N ASN A 67 -18.44 -17.26 -8.21
CA ASN A 67 -19.81 -17.64 -8.09
C ASN A 67 -20.65 -16.55 -8.77
N TYR A 68 -20.84 -16.70 -10.07
CA TYR A 68 -21.75 -15.86 -10.87
C TYR A 68 -23.21 -15.88 -10.39
N ASN A 69 -23.56 -16.77 -9.43
CA ASN A 69 -24.85 -16.77 -8.76
C ASN A 69 -24.91 -15.83 -7.55
N ASP A 70 -23.75 -15.37 -7.07
CA ASP A 70 -23.60 -14.45 -5.96
C ASP A 70 -22.95 -13.16 -6.47
N ILE A 71 -23.71 -12.43 -7.29
CA ILE A 71 -23.34 -11.11 -7.83
C ILE A 71 -23.47 -10.09 -6.70
N GLU A 72 -22.70 -10.28 -5.63
CA GLU A 72 -22.54 -9.31 -4.56
C GLU A 72 -21.38 -8.36 -4.91
N LEU A 73 -21.49 -7.67 -6.05
CA LEU A 73 -20.76 -6.41 -6.21
C LEU A 73 -21.40 -5.38 -5.26
N HIS A 74 -20.96 -5.38 -4.00
CA HIS A 74 -21.39 -4.44 -2.97
C HIS A 74 -21.16 -2.97 -3.38
N SER A 75 -20.21 -2.69 -4.28
CA SER A 75 -19.92 -1.34 -4.79
C SER A 75 -21.09 -0.65 -5.48
N TYR A 76 -22.01 -1.42 -6.07
CA TYR A 76 -23.06 -0.87 -6.94
C TYR A 76 -24.47 -1.12 -6.42
N ARG A 77 -24.62 -1.71 -5.23
CA ARG A 77 -25.89 -2.17 -4.68
C ARG A 77 -26.29 -1.27 -3.50
N ASN A 78 -27.52 -0.77 -3.48
CA ASN A 78 -28.04 -0.02 -2.34
C ASN A 78 -28.36 -0.95 -1.14
N GLU A 79 -28.68 -0.38 0.02
CA GLU A 79 -29.07 -1.11 1.25
C GLU A 79 -30.22 -2.11 1.05
N ASN A 80 -31.01 -1.96 -0.04
CA ASN A 80 -32.12 -2.83 -0.42
C ASN A 80 -31.74 -3.90 -1.46
N GLY A 81 -30.45 -4.11 -1.74
CA GLY A 81 -30.00 -5.11 -2.69
C GLY A 81 -30.31 -4.79 -4.17
N LYS A 82 -30.55 -3.52 -4.52
CA LYS A 82 -30.81 -3.08 -5.91
C LYS A 82 -29.62 -2.29 -6.45
N SER A 83 -29.15 -2.66 -7.64
CA SER A 83 -28.14 -1.88 -8.37
C SER A 83 -28.79 -1.05 -9.48
N ARG A 84 -28.23 0.14 -9.73
CA ARG A 84 -28.55 0.97 -10.89
C ARG A 84 -27.74 0.62 -12.14
N PHE A 85 -26.85 -0.37 -12.03
CA PHE A 85 -25.99 -0.85 -13.10
C PHE A 85 -26.47 -2.23 -13.56
N PHE A 86 -26.25 -2.54 -14.84
CA PHE A 86 -26.55 -3.86 -15.39
C PHE A 86 -25.51 -4.86 -14.88
N GLY A 87 -25.94 -5.87 -14.12
CA GLY A 87 -25.13 -7.02 -13.76
C GLY A 87 -25.31 -8.16 -14.78
N PRO A 88 -24.35 -9.09 -14.88
CA PRO A 88 -24.51 -10.28 -15.73
C PRO A 88 -25.70 -11.11 -15.22
N THR A 89 -26.68 -11.41 -16.07
CA THR A 89 -27.84 -12.23 -15.68
C THR A 89 -27.57 -13.73 -15.76
N SER A 90 -26.41 -14.12 -16.30
CA SER A 90 -25.97 -15.49 -16.48
C SER A 90 -24.44 -15.55 -16.56
N THR A 91 -23.88 -16.75 -16.38
CA THR A 91 -22.47 -17.02 -16.68
C THR A 91 -22.15 -16.67 -18.14
N TYR A 92 -20.96 -16.13 -18.39
CA TYR A 92 -20.46 -16.00 -19.75
C TYR A 92 -20.15 -17.41 -20.28
N ASP A 93 -20.65 -17.75 -21.46
CA ASP A 93 -20.23 -18.97 -22.16
C ASP A 93 -18.72 -18.87 -22.43
N GLN A 94 -17.99 -19.93 -22.06
CA GLN A 94 -16.52 -20.03 -22.21
C GLN A 94 -16.12 -20.26 -23.67
#